data_AF-A0A2E6U8K0-F1
#
_entry.id   AF-A0A2E6U8K0-F1
#
_cell.length_a   1.000
_cell.length_b   1.000
_cell.length_c   1.000
_cell.angle_alpha   90.00
_cell.angle_beta   90.00
_cell.angle_gamma   90.00
#
_symmetry.space_group_name_H-M   'P 1'
#
loop_
_entity.id
_entity.type
_entity.pdbx_description
1 polymer ?
#
loop_
_entity_poly.entity_id
_entity_poly.type
_entity_poly.pdbx_seq_one_letter_code
_entity_poly.pdbx_strand_id
1 'polypeptide(L)'
;MTLLRRNMATLVYVLHVAVLAYGALGWMMPMPGPAIHLVFLLAVRYHWHVTGGCVLTEWEKQYLGMPPESDRHFTRDLLRRMGFRHIDDEGAYKVLTAGLGAFAAMDTVFIAGALFGAFN
;
A
#
# COMPACT_ATOMS: atom_id res chain seq x y z
N MET A 1 14.79 -15.63 -18.78
CA MET A 1 14.88 -14.67 -17.65
C MET A 1 16.03 -15.11 -16.75
N THR A 2 16.96 -14.21 -16.39
CA THR A 2 18.13 -14.57 -15.55
C THR A 2 17.70 -14.78 -14.09
N LEU A 3 18.44 -15.61 -13.36
CA LEU A 3 18.17 -15.93 -11.95
C LEU A 3 18.20 -14.65 -11.08
N LEU A 4 19.11 -13.72 -11.38
CA LEU A 4 19.18 -12.40 -10.75
C LEU A 4 17.90 -11.57 -10.94
N ARG A 5 17.37 -11.49 -12.17
CA ARG A 5 16.15 -10.73 -12.46
C ARG A 5 14.93 -11.29 -11.73
N ARG A 6 14.82 -12.62 -11.67
CA ARG A 6 13.74 -13.30 -10.94
C ARG A 6 13.82 -13.03 -9.44
N ASN A 7 15.02 -13.05 -8.86
CA ASN A 7 15.23 -12.73 -7.44
C ASN A 7 14.87 -11.27 -7.14
N MET A 8 15.24 -10.33 -8.01
CA MET A 8 14.86 -8.92 -7.85
C MET A 8 13.35 -8.70 -7.94
N ALA A 9 12.67 -9.31 -8.91
CA ALA A 9 11.22 -9.24 -8.98
C ALA A 9 10.53 -9.81 -7.73
N THR A 10 11.10 -10.88 -7.17
CA THR A 10 10.60 -11.47 -5.92
C THR A 10 10.83 -10.54 -4.72
N LEU A 11 12.02 -9.91 -4.64
CA LEU A 11 12.34 -8.95 -3.60
C LEU A 11 11.40 -7.74 -3.62
N VAL A 12 11.14 -7.18 -4.81
CA VAL A 12 10.19 -6.05 -4.95
C VAL A 12 8.78 -6.49 -4.57
N TYR A 13 8.36 -7.68 -4.97
CA TYR A 13 7.06 -8.22 -4.56
C TYR A 13 6.93 -8.37 -3.03
N VAL A 14 7.97 -8.89 -2.37
CA VAL A 14 8.01 -9.00 -0.89
C VAL A 14 7.96 -7.61 -0.26
N LEU A 15 8.71 -6.64 -0.80
CA LEU A 15 8.65 -5.25 -0.34
C LEU A 15 7.24 -4.68 -0.48
N HIS A 16 6.55 -4.98 -1.59
CA HIS A 16 5.18 -4.56 -1.83
C HIS A 16 4.21 -5.08 -0.78
N VAL A 17 4.33 -6.38 -0.44
CA VAL A 17 3.56 -7.02 0.62
C VAL A 17 3.88 -6.40 1.98
N ALA A 18 5.16 -6.11 2.26
CA ALA A 18 5.58 -5.47 3.52
C ALA A 18 5.01 -4.04 3.66
N VAL A 19 5.05 -3.24 2.58
CA VAL A 19 4.46 -1.89 2.54
C VAL A 19 2.96 -1.94 2.74
N LEU A 20 2.27 -2.90 2.10
CA LEU A 20 0.83 -3.09 2.31
C LEU A 20 0.51 -3.51 3.75
N ALA A 21 1.27 -4.46 4.31
CA ALA A 21 1.09 -4.91 5.67
C ALA A 21 1.31 -3.77 6.68
N TYR A 22 2.33 -2.94 6.44
CA TYR A 22 2.55 -1.73 7.23
C TYR A 22 1.37 -0.76 7.12
N GLY A 23 0.85 -0.50 5.91
CA GLY A 23 -0.33 0.35 5.74
C GLY A 23 -1.61 -0.19 6.38
N ALA A 24 -1.73 -1.51 6.57
CA ALA A 24 -2.89 -2.13 7.18
C ALA A 24 -2.78 -2.26 8.71
N LEU A 25 -1.56 -2.33 9.26
CA LEU A 25 -1.30 -2.65 10.67
C LEU A 25 -0.52 -1.57 11.42
N GLY A 26 -0.04 -0.52 10.75
CA GLY A 26 0.83 0.49 11.35
C GLY A 26 0.16 1.32 12.45
N TRP A 27 -1.17 1.40 12.42
CA TRP A 27 -1.98 2.03 13.47
C TRP A 27 -1.90 1.30 14.84
N MET A 28 -1.48 0.03 14.85
CA MET A 28 -1.34 -0.77 16.09
C MET A 28 -0.06 -0.45 16.86
N MET A 29 0.86 0.34 16.28
CA MET A 29 2.10 0.72 16.95
C MET A 29 1.82 1.70 18.10
N PRO A 30 2.58 1.66 19.20
CA PRO A 30 2.48 2.67 20.25
C PRO A 30 2.92 4.05 19.72
N MET A 31 2.47 5.13 20.36
CA MET A 31 2.92 6.49 20.03
C MET A 31 4.46 6.58 20.04
N PRO A 32 5.09 7.25 19.05
CA PRO A 32 4.49 8.09 18.00
C PRO A 32 4.06 7.35 16.71
N GLY A 33 3.94 6.02 16.74
CA GLY A 33 3.62 5.16 15.60
C GLY A 33 2.45 5.62 14.73
N PRO A 34 1.25 5.89 15.29
CA PRO A 34 0.09 6.35 14.51
C PRO A 34 0.33 7.67 13.77
N ALA A 35 1.15 8.57 14.30
CA ALA A 35 1.51 9.81 13.61
C ALA A 35 2.42 9.56 12.40
N ILE A 36 3.41 8.67 12.54
CA ILE A 36 4.28 8.26 11.43
C ILE A 36 3.47 7.50 10.37
N HIS A 37 2.58 6.62 10.82
CA HIS A 37 1.68 5.85 9.96
C HIS A 37 0.75 6.77 9.15
N LEU A 38 0.14 7.78 9.79
CA LEU A 38 -0.71 8.76 9.10
C LEU A 38 0.06 9.49 7.99
N VAL A 39 1.27 9.96 8.26
CA VAL A 39 2.13 10.61 7.25
C VAL A 39 2.41 9.65 6.09
N PHE A 40 2.73 8.40 6.39
CA PHE A 40 2.93 7.37 5.38
C PHE A 40 1.67 7.14 4.52
N LEU A 41 0.49 7.00 5.12
CA LEU A 41 -0.76 6.80 4.38
C LEU A 41 -1.06 7.97 3.44
N LEU A 42 -0.83 9.20 3.88
CA LEU A 42 -1.00 10.41 3.06
C LEU A 42 0.01 10.45 1.92
N ALA A 43 1.27 10.08 2.17
CA ALA A 43 2.30 9.99 1.14
C ALA A 43 1.97 8.93 0.08
N VAL A 44 1.47 7.76 0.49
CA VAL A 44 1.01 6.70 -0.43
C VAL A 44 -0.16 7.19 -1.28
N ARG A 45 -1.15 7.84 -0.65
CA ARG A 45 -2.30 8.40 -1.38
C ARG A 45 -1.87 9.45 -2.39
N TYR A 46 -0.98 10.36 -2.00
CA TYR A 46 -0.44 11.39 -2.87
C TYR A 46 0.37 10.79 -4.04
N HIS A 47 1.26 9.84 -3.75
CA HIS A 47 2.05 9.14 -4.76
C HIS A 47 1.15 8.49 -5.81
N TRP A 48 0.09 7.80 -5.37
CA TRP A 48 -0.86 7.17 -6.27
C TRP A 48 -1.60 8.19 -7.13
N HIS A 49 -2.04 9.30 -6.52
CA HIS A 49 -2.74 10.36 -7.25
C HIS A 49 -1.87 10.98 -8.35
N VAL A 50 -0.56 11.15 -8.09
CA VAL A 50 0.38 11.75 -9.05
C VAL A 50 0.79 10.77 -10.16
N THR A 51 1.03 9.51 -9.81
CA THR A 51 1.62 8.53 -10.74
C THR A 51 0.60 7.62 -11.41
N GLY A 52 -0.64 7.56 -10.90
CA GLY A 52 -1.68 6.66 -11.38
C GLY A 52 -1.46 5.19 -11.00
N GLY A 53 -0.46 4.88 -10.18
CA GLY A 53 -0.13 3.51 -9.81
C GLY A 53 0.86 3.41 -8.65
N CYS A 54 1.47 2.23 -8.49
CA CYS A 54 2.52 2.01 -7.51
C CYS A 54 3.87 1.81 -8.22
N VAL A 55 4.88 2.58 -7.81
CA VAL A 55 6.25 2.46 -8.33
C VAL A 55 6.82 1.04 -8.20
N LEU A 56 6.45 0.30 -7.15
CA LEU A 56 6.89 -1.09 -6.95
C LEU A 56 6.30 -2.03 -8.02
N THR A 57 5.07 -1.80 -8.48
CA THR A 57 4.49 -2.55 -9.60
C THR A 57 5.30 -2.32 -10.86
N GLU A 58 5.71 -1.09 -11.13
CA GLU A 58 6.50 -0.74 -12.31
C GLU A 58 7.90 -1.38 -12.26
N TRP A 59 8.55 -1.37 -11.10
CA TRP A 59 9.82 -2.10 -10.92
C TRP A 59 9.64 -3.61 -11.09
N GLU A 60 8.57 -4.22 -10.57
CA GLU A 60 8.25 -5.63 -10.80
C GLU A 60 8.09 -5.95 -12.29
N LYS A 61 7.36 -5.11 -13.04
CA LYS A 61 7.21 -5.24 -14.50
C LYS A 61 8.56 -5.19 -15.20
N GLN A 62 9.41 -4.22 -14.85
CA GLN A 62 10.75 -4.05 -15.42
C GLN A 62 11.64 -5.27 -15.15
N TYR A 63 11.70 -5.77 -13.91
CA TYR A 63 12.50 -6.95 -13.57
C TYR A 63 11.97 -8.22 -14.23
N LEU A 64 10.64 -8.33 -14.42
CA LEU A 64 10.05 -9.43 -15.17
C LEU A 64 10.17 -9.28 -16.70
N GLY A 65 10.70 -8.16 -17.21
CA GLY A 65 10.77 -7.90 -18.65
C GLY A 65 9.38 -7.83 -19.30
N MET A 66 8.36 -7.40 -18.54
CA MET A 66 7.02 -7.19 -19.05
C MET A 66 6.98 -5.88 -19.86
N PRO A 67 6.17 -5.82 -20.92
CA PRO A 67 5.96 -4.56 -21.63
C PRO A 67 5.30 -3.52 -20.71
N PRO A 68 5.55 -2.21 -20.93
CA PRO A 68 4.96 -1.14 -20.13
C PRO A 68 3.42 -1.18 -20.08
N GLU A 69 2.82 -1.60 -21.19
CA GLU A 69 1.36 -1.76 -21.36
C GLU A 69 0.79 -3.00 -20.64
N SER A 70 1.62 -3.75 -19.90
CA SER A 70 1.12 -4.91 -19.16
C SER A 70 0.13 -4.50 -18.08
N ASP A 71 -1.00 -5.21 -18.08
CA ASP A 71 -2.13 -5.05 -17.16
C ASP A 71 -1.81 -5.52 -15.72
N ARG A 72 -0.54 -5.46 -15.28
CA ARG A 72 -0.18 -5.89 -13.93
C ARG A 72 -0.52 -4.81 -12.92
N HIS A 73 -1.34 -5.16 -11.93
CA HIS A 73 -1.75 -4.27 -10.85
C HIS A 73 -1.74 -5.02 -9.51
N PHE A 74 -0.78 -4.70 -8.63
CA PHE A 74 -0.54 -5.45 -7.39
C PHE A 74 -1.80 -5.60 -6.51
N THR A 75 -2.50 -4.49 -6.19
CA THR A 75 -3.67 -4.52 -5.32
C THR A 75 -4.80 -5.38 -5.89
N ARG A 76 -5.09 -5.25 -7.18
CA ARG A 76 -6.08 -6.09 -7.88
C ARG A 76 -5.69 -7.56 -7.83
N ASP A 77 -4.45 -7.88 -8.18
CA ASP A 77 -3.97 -9.26 -8.22
C ASP A 77 -4.00 -9.89 -6.82
N LEU A 78 -3.68 -9.12 -5.78
CA LEU A 78 -3.81 -9.55 -4.40
C LEU A 78 -5.27 -9.78 -4.00
N LEU A 79 -6.17 -8.84 -4.30
CA LEU A 79 -7.61 -8.97 -3.99
C LEU A 79 -8.22 -10.19 -4.70
N ARG A 80 -7.86 -10.43 -5.97
CA ARG A 80 -8.27 -11.65 -6.70
C ARG A 80 -7.77 -12.92 -6.03
N ARG A 81 -6.52 -12.95 -5.55
CA ARG A 81 -5.96 -14.09 -4.81
C ARG A 81 -6.65 -14.32 -3.46
N MET A 82 -7.13 -13.26 -2.81
CA MET A 82 -7.90 -13.35 -1.56
C MET A 82 -9.38 -13.72 -1.76
N GLY A 83 -9.84 -13.90 -3.00
CA GLY A 83 -11.19 -14.39 -3.31
C GLY A 83 -12.07 -13.42 -4.12
N PHE A 84 -11.65 -12.17 -4.29
CA PHE A 84 -12.39 -11.17 -5.08
C PHE A 84 -12.10 -11.31 -6.59
N ARG A 85 -12.45 -12.47 -7.16
CA ARG A 85 -12.04 -12.88 -8.53
C ARG A 85 -12.42 -11.91 -9.65
N HIS A 86 -13.50 -11.15 -9.48
CA HIS A 86 -14.06 -10.26 -10.50
C HIS A 86 -13.71 -8.77 -10.32
N ILE A 87 -12.83 -8.44 -9.38
CA ILE A 87 -12.44 -7.05 -9.17
C ILE A 87 -11.59 -6.54 -10.35
N ASP A 88 -11.92 -5.35 -10.84
CA ASP A 88 -11.19 -4.60 -11.85
C ASP A 88 -10.26 -3.56 -11.20
N ASP A 89 -9.52 -2.80 -12.00
CA ASP A 89 -8.58 -1.79 -11.51
C ASP A 89 -9.29 -0.68 -10.73
N GLU A 90 -10.45 -0.24 -11.21
CA GLU A 90 -11.24 0.80 -10.55
C GLU A 90 -11.75 0.31 -9.19
N GLY A 91 -12.23 -0.93 -9.10
CA GLY A 91 -12.60 -1.57 -7.85
C GLY A 91 -11.43 -1.69 -6.89
N ALA A 92 -10.27 -2.14 -7.37
CA ALA A 92 -9.06 -2.24 -6.54
C ALA A 92 -8.62 -0.86 -6.02
N TYR A 93 -8.71 0.18 -6.85
CA TYR A 93 -8.44 1.56 -6.46
C TYR A 93 -9.41 2.10 -5.41
N LYS A 94 -10.71 1.83 -5.56
CA LYS A 94 -11.74 2.22 -4.58
C LYS A 94 -11.49 1.54 -3.23
N VAL A 95 -11.20 0.23 -3.23
CA VAL A 95 -10.87 -0.51 -2.02
C VAL A 95 -9.63 0.07 -1.33
N LEU A 96 -8.57 0.36 -2.09
CA LEU A 96 -7.36 0.95 -1.54
C LEU A 96 -7.64 2.34 -0.95
N THR A 97 -8.34 3.20 -1.67
CA THR A 97 -8.62 4.58 -1.24
C THR A 97 -9.51 4.60 0.00
N ALA A 98 -10.54 3.75 0.05
CA ALA A 98 -11.41 3.59 1.20
C ALA A 98 -10.63 3.07 2.42
N GLY A 99 -9.77 2.06 2.21
CA GLY A 99 -8.90 1.51 3.25
C GLY A 99 -7.94 2.57 3.82
N LEU A 100 -7.23 3.29 2.96
CA LEU A 100 -6.33 4.38 3.37
C LEU A 100 -7.08 5.47 4.16
N GLY A 101 -8.29 5.83 3.74
CA GLY A 101 -9.13 6.80 4.45
C GLY A 101 -9.56 6.31 5.83
N ALA A 102 -9.98 5.05 5.94
CA ALA A 102 -10.39 4.45 7.20
C ALA A 102 -9.22 4.37 8.20
N PHE A 103 -8.04 3.94 7.76
CA PHE A 103 -6.86 3.88 8.62
C PHE A 103 -6.37 5.26 9.04
N ALA A 104 -6.38 6.25 8.15
CA ALA A 104 -6.01 7.63 8.50
C ALA A 104 -6.98 8.24 9.53
N ALA A 105 -8.27 7.94 9.44
CA ALA A 105 -9.25 8.36 10.45
C ALA A 105 -8.97 7.70 11.81
N MET A 106 -8.62 6.40 11.81
CA MET A 106 -8.25 5.66 13.00
C MET A 106 -6.99 6.24 13.67
N ASP A 107 -5.93 6.53 12.90
CA ASP A 107 -4.72 7.18 13.43
C ASP A 107 -5.04 8.53 14.08
N THR A 108 -5.90 9.33 13.44
CA THR A 108 -6.31 10.64 13.96
C THR A 108 -6.98 10.52 15.33
N VAL A 109 -7.81 9.49 15.54
CA VAL A 109 -8.44 9.22 16.85
C VAL A 109 -7.39 8.89 17.92
N PHE A 110 -6.42 8.02 17.61
CA PHE A 110 -5.35 7.66 18.54
C PHE A 110 -4.47 8.85 18.90
N ILE A 111 -4.11 9.66 17.90
CA ILE A 111 -3.31 10.88 18.10
C ILE A 111 -4.08 11.88 18.98
N ALA A 112 -5.35 12.13 18.68
CA ALA A 112 -6.18 13.03 19.48
C ALA A 112 -6.29 12.54 20.93
N GLY A 113 -6.55 11.24 21.14
CA GLY A 113 -6.60 10.64 22.48
C GLY A 113 -5.30 10.80 23.26
N ALA A 114 -4.15 10.58 22.60
CA ALA A 114 -2.84 10.77 23.22
C ALA A 114 -2.58 12.24 23.60
N LEU A 115 -3.00 13.19 22.75
CA LEU A 115 -2.88 14.62 23.06
C LEU A 115 -3.76 15.02 24.24
N PHE A 116 -5.03 14.63 24.27
CA PHE A 116 -5.91 14.92 25.42
C PHE A 116 -5.38 14.32 26.72
N GLY A 117 -4.84 13.10 26.66
CA GLY A 117 -4.21 12.46 27.83
C GLY A 117 -2.92 13.14 28.29
N ALA A 118 -2.25 13.91 27.44
CA ALA A 118 -1.05 14.67 27.81
C ALA A 118 -1.36 16.05 28.42
N PHE A 119 -2.58 16.58 28.22
CA PHE A 119 -3.02 17.88 28.72
C PHE A 119 -3.91 17.81 29.97
N ASN A 120 -4.31 16.60 30.40
CA ASN A 120 -5.01 16.32 31.66
C ASN A 120 -4.05 15.74 32.70
#